data_AF-A0A450VMF5-F1
#
_entry.id   AF-A0A450VMF5-F1
#
_cell.length_a   1.000
_cell.length_b   1.000
_cell.length_c   1.000
_cell.angle_alpha   90.00
_cell.angle_beta   90.00
_cell.angle_gamma   90.00
#
_symmetry.space_group_name_H-M   'P 1'
#
loop_
_entity.id
_entity.type
_entity.pdbx_description
1 polymer ?
#
loop_
_entity_poly.entity_id
_entity_poly.type
_entity_poly.pdbx_seq_one_letter_code
_entity_poly.pdbx_strand_id
1 'polypeptide(L)' 'MNTAGIDVGHETLMVVIRKNGKPNKARTFENTPSGHQALLKALRTARVTRVGPEAT' A
#
# COMPACT_ATOMS: atom_id res chain seq x y z
N MET A 1 -1.31 -4.78 15.20
CA MET A 1 -1.75 -3.66 14.34
C MET A 1 -1.16 -3.86 12.95
N ASN A 2 -1.96 -3.67 11.90
CA ASN A 2 -1.48 -3.79 10.52
C ASN A 2 -1.24 -2.40 9.94
N THR A 3 -0.07 -2.19 9.34
CA THR A 3 0.32 -0.91 8.75
C THR A 3 0.70 -1.10 7.29
N ALA A 4 0.68 -0.02 6.52
CA ALA A 4 1.20 -0.02 5.16
C ALA A 4 2.18 1.14 4.97
N GLY A 5 3.34 0.85 4.38
CA GLY A 5 4.18 1.86 3.74
C GLY A 5 3.84 1.92 2.25
N ILE A 6 3.76 3.13 1.71
CA ILE A 6 3.48 3.37 0.29
C ILE A 6 4.56 4.29 -0.24
N ASP A 7 5.33 3.80 -1.20
CA ASP A 7 6.25 4.58 -2.02
C ASP A 7 5.50 5.04 -3.27
N VAL A 8 5.34 6.36 -3.40
CA VAL A 8 4.51 7.03 -4.41
C VAL A 8 5.40 7.53 -5.54
N GLY A 9 5.42 6.81 -6.65
CA GLY A 9 6.05 7.23 -7.90
C GLY A 9 5.06 7.89 -8.86
N HIS A 10 5.57 8.46 -9.96
CA HIS A 10 4.74 9.09 -10.99
C HIS A 10 3.72 8.11 -11.58
N GLU A 11 4.18 6.93 -12.01
CA GLU A 11 3.34 5.94 -12.70
C GLU A 11 2.91 4.77 -11.80
N THR A 12 3.56 4.58 -10.65
CA THR A 12 3.35 3.39 -9.82
C THR A 12 3.34 3.70 -8.33
N LEU A 13 2.62 2.85 -7.58
CA LEU A 13 2.54 2.86 -6.13
C LEU A 13 3.08 1.52 -5.61
N MET A 14 4.23 1.53 -4.96
CA MET A 14 4.79 0.33 -4.34
C MET A 14 4.39 0.27 -2.87
N VAL A 15 3.82 -0.86 -2.45
CA VAL A 15 3.18 -0.99 -1.14
C VAL A 15 3.69 -2.19 -0.39
N VAL A 16 4.12 -1.95 0.85
CA VAL A 16 4.49 -2.99 1.82
C VAL A 16 3.50 -2.96 2.97
N ILE A 17 2.70 -4.02 3.09
CA ILE A 17 1.81 -4.24 4.22
C ILE A 17 2.56 -4.99 5.31
N ARG A 18 2.63 -4.42 6.51
CA ARG A 18 3.16 -5.08 7.70
C ARG A 18 2.01 -5.67 8.50
N LYS A 19 2.02 -6.98 8.73
CA LYS A 19 1.08 -7.68 9.60
C LYS A 19 1.75 -7.98 10.94
N ASN A 20 1.20 -7.45 12.03
CA ASN A 20 1.78 -7.59 13.38
C ASN A 20 3.29 -7.27 13.41
N GLY A 21 3.68 -6.17 12.78
CA GLY A 21 5.07 -5.69 12.70
C GLY A 21 5.93 -6.36 11.63
N LYS A 22 5.51 -7.51 11.08
CA LYS A 22 6.28 -8.25 10.06
C LYS A 22 5.91 -7.81 8.65
N PRO A 23 6.87 -7.41 7.80
CA PRO A 23 6.58 -7.02 6.42
C PRO A 23 6.20 -8.23 5.55
N ASN A 24 5.19 -8.05 4.72
CA ASN A 24 4.92 -8.95 3.61
C ASN A 24 5.63 -8.50 2.34
N LYS A 25 5.59 -9.35 1.29
CA LYS A 25 6.12 -9.02 -0.03
C LYS A 25 5.51 -7.72 -0.56
N ALA A 26 6.35 -6.87 -1.15
CA ALA A 26 5.94 -5.65 -1.82
C ALA A 26 4.98 -5.97 -2.97
N ARG A 27 4.00 -5.09 -3.17
CA ARG A 27 3.04 -5.15 -4.27
C ARG A 27 3.07 -3.82 -5.00
N THR A 28 3.03 -3.86 -6.31
CA THR A 28 2.97 -2.66 -7.15
C THR A 28 1.57 -2.49 -7.69
N PHE A 29 1.08 -1.25 -7.67
CA PHE A 29 -0.16 -0.83 -8.30
C PHE A 29 0.17 0.30 -9.27
N GLU A 30 -0.63 0.45 -10.32
CA GLU A 30 -0.54 1.65 -11.17
C GLU A 30 -1.03 2.89 -10.40
N ASN A 31 -0.41 4.04 -10.69
CA ASN A 31 -0.85 5.33 -10.17
C ASN A 31 -1.99 5.91 -11.03
N THR A 32 -3.05 5.11 -11.19
CA THR A 32 -4.27 5.43 -11.94
C THR A 32 -5.48 5.27 -11.03
N PRO A 33 -6.66 5.85 -11.36
CA PRO A 33 -7.85 5.69 -10.54
C PRO A 33 -8.25 4.22 -10.28
N SER A 34 -8.08 3.34 -11.27
CA SER A 34 -8.32 1.90 -11.13
C SER A 34 -7.29 1.23 -10.23
N GLY A 35 -6.00 1.60 -10.36
CA GLY A 35 -4.94 1.16 -9.48
C GLY A 35 -5.17 1.58 -8.03
N HIS A 36 -5.69 2.78 -7.79
CA HIS A 36 -6.08 3.26 -6.46
C HIS A 36 -7.21 2.43 -5.85
N GLN A 37 -8.22 2.03 -6.64
CA GLN A 37 -9.28 1.14 -6.15
C GLN A 37 -8.74 -0.25 -5.78
N ALA A 38 -7.83 -0.81 -6.59
CA ALA A 38 -7.17 -2.07 -6.29
C ALA A 38 -6.32 -1.98 -5.01
N LEU A 39 -5.59 -0.88 -4.83
CA LEU A 39 -4.85 -0.58 -3.61
C LEU A 39 -5.77 -0.50 -2.39
N LEU A 40 -6.85 0.28 -2.46
CA LEU A 40 -7.84 0.40 -1.37
C LEU A 40 -8.43 -0.97 -1.00
N LYS A 41 -8.75 -1.81 -1.98
CA LYS A 41 -9.22 -3.18 -1.75
C LYS A 41 -8.18 -4.00 -0.98
N ALA A 42 -6.90 -3.91 -1.35
CA ALA A 42 -5.81 -4.61 -0.68
C ALA A 42 -5.63 -4.15 0.78
N LEU A 43 -5.65 -2.84 1.02
CA LEU A 43 -5.52 -2.25 2.36
C LEU A 43 -6.69 -2.66 3.27
N ARG A 44 -7.93 -2.59 2.76
CA ARG A 44 -9.15 -3.01 3.48
C ARG A 44 -9.12 -4.50 3.81
N THR A 45 -8.77 -5.34 2.84
CA THR A 45 -8.65 -6.80 3.03
C THR A 45 -7.64 -7.14 4.12
N ALA A 46 -6.53 -6.41 4.15
CA ALA A 46 -5.50 -6.59 5.17
C ALA A 46 -5.82 -5.92 6.51
N ARG A 47 -6.96 -5.22 6.64
CA ARG A 47 -7.35 -4.46 7.83
C ARG A 47 -6.24 -3.51 8.29
N VAL A 48 -5.62 -2.81 7.34
CA VAL A 48 -4.61 -1.79 7.63
C VAL A 48 -5.27 -0.64 8.39
N THR A 49 -4.69 -0.24 9.51
CA THR A 49 -5.21 0.85 10.37
C THR A 49 -4.39 2.12 10.29
N ARG A 50 -3.18 2.06 9.71
CA ARG A 50 -2.29 3.22 9.51
C ARG A 50 -1.52 3.07 8.21
N VAL A 51 -1.44 4.17 7.47
CA VAL A 51 -0.67 4.28 6.22
C VAL A 51 0.40 5.35 6.40
N GLY A 52 1.63 5.05 5.98
CA GLY A 52 2.72 6.02 5.84
C GLY A 52 3.06 6.18 4.36
N PRO A 53 2.64 7.27 3.72
CA PRO A 53 3.06 7.59 2.36
C PRO A 53 4.43 8.27 2.37
N GLU A 54 5.27 7.88 1.42
CA GLU A 54 6.52 8.53 1.07
C GLU A 54 6.39 8.97 -0.39
N ALA A 55 6.45 10.28 -0.61
CA ALA A 55 6.39 10.90 -1.92
C ALA A 55 7.64 11.78 -2.07
N THR A 56 8.34 11.63 -3.19
CA THR A 56 9.50 12.46 -3.54
C THR A 56 9.05 13.69 -4.32
#